data_AF-A0A3D6AM27-F1
#
_entry.id   AF-A0A3D6AM27-F1
#
_cell.length_a   1.000
_cell.length_b   1.000
_cell.length_c   1.000
_cell.angle_alpha   90.00
_cell.angle_beta   90.00
_cell.angle_gamma   90.00
#
_symmetry.space_group_name_H-M   'P 1'
#
loop_
_entity.id
_entity.type
_entity.pdbx_description
1 polymer ?
#
loop_
_entity_poly.entity_id
_entity_poly.type
_entity_poly.pdbx_seq_one_letter_code
_entity_poly.pdbx_strand_id
1 'polypeptide(L)'
;MRIFITLLMAVFFSGPAAAATAEEDVARYVQIFSGETSAHQEAVESLAWMGMADTRVFDVIERRLLDEAQKARDDRDEKNRVARYIRALGFSGQPKYVPTIERFLADRVYERYARTALDDLPDYEKWNPLIANRASFDPRYSDDVNRILNMLRSDDPWLKRIAAKRIYFAHRDEVLLESLATELKTAYMKSDRRYVDATAWMVKALGSAKHPKHRPLIEEVAARSTESKVVSYAKKALESY
;
A
#
# COMPACT_ATOMS: atom_id res chain seq x y z
N MET A 1 -44.87 -45.14 -19.84
CA MET A 1 -44.33 -44.00 -19.07
C MET A 1 -43.01 -44.43 -18.45
N ARG A 2 -41.86 -43.98 -19.00
CA ARG A 2 -40.52 -44.24 -18.46
C ARG A 2 -39.79 -42.91 -18.44
N ILE A 3 -39.54 -42.40 -17.23
CA ILE A 3 -38.88 -41.13 -16.97
C ILE A 3 -37.38 -41.39 -17.01
N PHE A 4 -36.67 -40.77 -17.97
CA PHE A 4 -35.22 -40.68 -17.94
C PHE A 4 -34.84 -39.50 -17.03
N ILE A 5 -34.15 -39.79 -15.93
CA ILE A 5 -33.52 -38.78 -15.09
C ILE A 5 -32.14 -38.51 -15.68
N THR A 6 -31.97 -37.36 -16.31
CA THR A 6 -30.66 -36.88 -16.78
C THR A 6 -29.98 -36.18 -15.62
N LEU A 7 -28.95 -36.83 -15.07
CA LEU A 7 -28.08 -36.26 -14.04
C LEU A 7 -27.17 -35.21 -14.68
N LEU A 8 -27.42 -33.93 -14.40
CA LEU A 8 -26.58 -32.83 -14.85
C LEU A 8 -25.31 -32.77 -13.97
N MET A 9 -24.18 -33.25 -14.48
CA MET A 9 -22.88 -33.08 -13.83
C MET A 9 -22.46 -31.61 -13.94
N ALA A 10 -22.50 -30.88 -12.83
CA ALA A 10 -21.88 -29.56 -12.72
C ALA A 10 -20.35 -29.73 -12.68
N VAL A 11 -19.69 -29.40 -13.78
CA VAL A 11 -18.22 -29.31 -13.83
C VAL A 11 -17.82 -27.99 -13.16
N PHE A 12 -17.36 -28.06 -11.92
CA PHE A 12 -16.64 -26.96 -11.29
C PHE A 12 -15.25 -26.87 -11.92
N PHE A 13 -15.10 -26.00 -12.92
CA PHE A 13 -13.79 -25.60 -13.43
C PHE A 13 -13.05 -24.84 -12.32
N SER A 14 -12.26 -25.57 -11.55
CA SER A 14 -11.26 -25.01 -10.65
C SER A 14 -10.00 -24.75 -11.46
N GLY A 15 -10.05 -23.77 -12.37
CA GLY A 15 -8.85 -23.30 -13.06
C GLY A 15 -7.90 -22.64 -12.06
N PRO A 16 -6.58 -22.73 -12.24
CA PRO A 16 -5.66 -21.91 -11.46
C PRO A 16 -6.05 -20.44 -11.65
N ALA A 17 -6.31 -19.73 -10.56
CA ALA A 17 -6.59 -18.30 -10.61
C ALA A 17 -5.37 -17.62 -11.24
N ALA A 18 -5.50 -17.18 -12.49
CA ALA A 18 -4.47 -16.38 -13.13
C ALA A 18 -4.24 -15.14 -12.27
N ALA A 19 -2.98 -14.75 -12.10
CA ALA A 19 -2.64 -13.52 -11.39
C ALA A 19 -3.37 -12.34 -12.07
N ALA A 20 -3.97 -11.46 -11.26
CA ALA A 20 -4.70 -10.31 -11.78
C ALA A 20 -3.79 -9.47 -12.68
N THR A 21 -4.29 -9.09 -13.85
CA THR A 21 -3.58 -8.24 -14.80
C THR A 21 -3.67 -6.77 -14.39
N ALA A 22 -2.77 -5.93 -14.92
CA ALA A 22 -2.87 -4.49 -14.73
C ALA A 22 -4.21 -3.93 -15.23
N GLU A 23 -4.73 -4.48 -16.33
CA GLU A 23 -6.02 -4.08 -16.89
C GLU A 23 -7.19 -4.47 -15.98
N GLU A 24 -7.18 -5.67 -15.40
CA GLU A 24 -8.20 -6.09 -14.43
C GLU A 24 -8.18 -5.25 -13.16
N ASP A 25 -6.99 -4.84 -12.69
CA ASP A 25 -6.87 -3.89 -11.59
C ASP A 25 -7.52 -2.54 -11.96
N VAL A 26 -7.20 -1.99 -13.14
CA VAL A 26 -7.78 -0.72 -13.61
C VAL A 26 -9.31 -0.82 -13.71
N ALA A 27 -9.82 -1.86 -14.38
CA ALA A 27 -11.25 -2.08 -14.53
C ALA A 27 -11.96 -2.18 -13.17
N ARG A 28 -11.37 -2.89 -12.21
CA ARG A 28 -11.90 -3.01 -10.85
C ARG A 28 -11.99 -1.65 -10.16
N TYR A 29 -10.93 -0.83 -10.19
CA TYR A 29 -10.94 0.47 -9.54
C TYR A 29 -11.85 1.48 -10.23
N VAL A 30 -11.93 1.45 -11.57
CA VAL A 30 -12.91 2.24 -12.32
C VAL A 30 -14.33 1.85 -11.90
N GLN A 31 -14.63 0.56 -11.77
CA GLN A 31 -15.94 0.09 -11.31
C GLN A 31 -16.23 0.55 -9.88
N ILE A 32 -15.28 0.39 -8.95
CA ILE A 32 -15.43 0.83 -7.56
C ILE A 32 -15.76 2.32 -7.52
N PHE A 33 -14.92 3.17 -8.11
CA PHE A 33 -15.12 4.61 -8.08
C PHE A 33 -16.26 5.10 -8.97
N SER A 34 -16.83 4.27 -9.85
CA SER A 34 -18.04 4.61 -10.58
C SER A 34 -19.31 4.27 -9.82
N GLY A 35 -19.24 3.36 -8.83
CA GLY A 35 -20.40 2.82 -8.11
C GLY A 35 -20.75 3.52 -6.79
N GLU A 36 -21.25 2.72 -5.85
CA GLU A 36 -21.64 3.15 -4.51
C GLU A 36 -20.43 3.51 -3.65
N THR A 37 -20.60 4.49 -2.77
CA THR A 37 -19.49 5.13 -2.05
C THR A 37 -18.93 4.30 -0.89
N SER A 38 -19.56 3.19 -0.53
CA SER A 38 -19.21 2.36 0.62
C SER A 38 -17.81 1.77 0.54
N ALA A 39 -17.33 1.44 -0.66
CA ALA A 39 -16.00 0.87 -0.88
C ALA A 39 -14.91 1.94 -1.13
N HIS A 40 -15.29 3.21 -1.33
CA HIS A 40 -14.35 4.23 -1.81
C HIS A 40 -13.24 4.52 -0.81
N GLN A 41 -13.52 4.51 0.50
CA GLN A 41 -12.50 4.80 1.49
C GLN A 41 -11.37 3.75 1.46
N GLU A 42 -11.72 2.48 1.49
CA GLU A 42 -10.76 1.37 1.42
C GLU A 42 -10.01 1.39 0.08
N ALA A 43 -10.72 1.67 -1.01
CA ALA A 43 -10.11 1.78 -2.34
C ALA A 43 -9.15 2.97 -2.46
N VAL A 44 -9.40 4.12 -1.83
CA VAL A 44 -8.42 5.21 -1.81
C VAL A 44 -7.19 4.83 -0.98
N GLU A 45 -7.40 4.17 0.16
CA GLU A 45 -6.30 3.75 1.01
C GLU A 45 -5.39 2.77 0.26
N SER A 46 -5.94 1.81 -0.48
CA SER A 46 -5.15 0.85 -1.25
C SER A 46 -4.31 1.48 -2.37
N LEU A 47 -4.78 2.57 -3.01
CA LEU A 47 -4.01 3.27 -4.04
C LEU A 47 -2.64 3.74 -3.53
N ALA A 48 -2.51 4.03 -2.23
CA ALA A 48 -1.27 4.51 -1.62
C ALA A 48 -0.11 3.49 -1.64
N TRP A 49 -0.36 2.22 -1.94
CA TRP A 49 0.67 1.16 -2.00
C TRP A 49 0.46 0.18 -3.15
N MET A 50 -0.42 0.50 -4.10
CA MET A 50 -0.68 -0.35 -5.26
C MET A 50 0.22 -0.07 -6.46
N GLY A 51 0.82 1.12 -6.51
CA GLY A 51 1.56 1.57 -7.68
C GLY A 51 0.68 1.93 -8.87
N MET A 52 -0.60 2.26 -8.63
CA MET A 52 -1.56 2.59 -9.68
C MET A 52 -1.27 3.99 -10.23
N ALA A 53 -1.08 4.12 -11.55
CA ALA A 53 -0.87 5.39 -12.24
C ALA A 53 -1.74 5.54 -13.51
N ASP A 54 -2.74 4.67 -13.72
CA ASP A 54 -3.58 4.72 -14.91
C ASP A 54 -4.63 5.85 -14.80
N THR A 55 -4.61 6.79 -15.75
CA THR A 55 -5.53 7.94 -15.77
C THR A 55 -7.00 7.54 -15.71
N ARG A 56 -7.38 6.37 -16.23
CA ARG A 56 -8.79 5.93 -16.24
C ARG A 56 -9.36 5.82 -14.83
N VAL A 57 -8.55 5.41 -13.85
CA VAL A 57 -8.96 5.35 -12.44
C VAL A 57 -9.07 6.76 -11.87
N PHE A 58 -8.02 7.56 -12.02
CA PHE A 58 -7.94 8.87 -11.37
C PHE A 58 -8.83 9.93 -12.01
N ASP A 59 -9.17 9.81 -13.30
CA ASP A 59 -10.14 10.68 -13.98
C ASP A 59 -11.56 10.50 -13.40
N VAL A 60 -11.93 9.28 -13.01
CA VAL A 60 -13.21 9.02 -12.33
C VAL A 60 -13.22 9.66 -10.94
N ILE A 61 -12.11 9.54 -10.21
CA ILE A 61 -11.93 10.14 -8.88
C ILE A 61 -11.96 11.67 -8.97
N GLU A 62 -11.25 12.26 -9.93
CA GLU A 62 -11.22 13.70 -10.18
C GLU A 62 -12.62 14.24 -10.47
N ARG A 63 -13.37 13.58 -11.36
CA ARG A 63 -14.75 13.98 -11.67
C ARG A 63 -15.62 13.99 -10.42
N ARG A 64 -15.58 12.90 -9.62
CA ARG A 64 -16.33 12.84 -8.36
C ARG A 64 -15.94 13.92 -7.37
N LEU A 65 -14.64 14.16 -7.21
CA LEU A 65 -14.14 15.24 -6.37
C LEU A 65 -14.75 16.58 -6.78
N LEU A 66 -14.75 16.90 -8.07
CA LEU A 66 -15.30 18.16 -8.57
C LEU A 66 -16.83 18.26 -8.40
N ASP A 67 -17.54 17.15 -8.60
CA ASP A 67 -19.01 17.10 -8.51
C ASP A 67 -19.54 17.11 -7.05
N GLU A 68 -18.79 16.53 -6.12
CA GLU A 68 -19.22 16.25 -4.75
C GLU A 68 -18.69 17.25 -3.73
N ALA A 69 -17.56 17.93 -3.97
CA ALA A 69 -16.84 18.69 -2.94
C ALA A 69 -17.63 19.78 -2.23
N GLN A 70 -18.51 20.48 -2.94
CA GLN A 70 -19.38 21.50 -2.33
C GLN A 70 -20.51 20.89 -1.52
N LYS A 71 -21.14 19.82 -2.02
CA LYS A 71 -22.30 19.17 -1.36
C LYS A 71 -21.87 18.42 -0.10
N ALA A 72 -20.66 17.86 -0.11
CA ALA A 72 -20.13 17.05 0.96
C ALA A 72 -19.75 17.85 2.22
N ARG A 73 -19.72 19.19 2.18
CA ARG A 73 -19.12 20.02 3.25
C ARG A 73 -19.78 19.86 4.62
N ASP A 74 -21.09 19.73 4.61
CA ASP A 74 -21.92 19.75 5.83
C ASP A 74 -22.09 18.34 6.44
N ASP A 75 -21.79 17.30 5.68
CA ASP A 75 -21.76 15.92 6.18
C ASP A 75 -20.32 15.48 6.48
N ARG A 76 -20.10 14.97 7.69
CA ARG A 76 -18.76 14.62 8.16
C ARG A 76 -18.13 13.50 7.32
N ASP A 77 -18.89 12.48 6.98
CA ASP A 77 -18.39 11.27 6.32
C ASP A 77 -18.21 11.52 4.83
N GLU A 78 -19.15 12.22 4.20
CA GLU A 78 -19.04 12.69 2.82
C GLU A 78 -17.83 13.60 2.64
N LYS A 79 -17.64 14.59 3.53
CA LYS A 79 -16.48 15.49 3.52
C LYS A 79 -15.17 14.72 3.61
N ASN A 80 -15.09 13.73 4.51
CA ASN A 80 -13.90 12.91 4.68
C ASN A 80 -13.62 12.05 3.44
N ARG A 81 -14.65 11.51 2.81
CA ARG A 81 -14.51 10.76 1.55
C ARG A 81 -13.98 11.66 0.44
N VAL A 82 -14.55 12.85 0.25
CA VAL A 82 -14.08 13.79 -0.78
C VAL A 82 -12.65 14.26 -0.50
N ALA A 83 -12.32 14.55 0.75
CA ALA A 83 -10.96 14.89 1.15
C ALA A 83 -9.95 13.78 0.81
N ARG A 84 -10.36 12.52 0.88
CA ARG A 84 -9.56 11.36 0.46
C ARG A 84 -9.40 11.28 -1.06
N TYR A 85 -10.37 11.69 -1.87
CA TYR A 85 -10.16 11.77 -3.32
C TYR A 85 -9.00 12.72 -3.68
N ILE A 86 -8.87 13.84 -2.97
CA ILE A 86 -7.73 14.76 -3.16
C ILE A 86 -6.41 14.03 -2.91
N ARG A 87 -6.36 13.19 -1.85
CA ARG A 87 -5.18 12.35 -1.57
C ARG A 87 -4.92 11.31 -2.66
N ALA A 88 -5.98 10.68 -3.17
CA ALA A 88 -5.86 9.73 -4.27
C ALA A 88 -5.25 10.39 -5.51
N LEU A 89 -5.63 11.62 -5.84
CA LEU A 89 -4.98 12.36 -6.94
C LEU A 89 -3.48 12.59 -6.70
N GLY A 90 -3.06 12.83 -5.45
CA GLY A 90 -1.63 12.83 -5.09
C GLY A 90 -0.96 11.47 -5.32
N PHE A 91 -1.61 10.38 -4.87
CA PHE A 91 -1.10 9.01 -5.05
C PHE A 91 -0.96 8.57 -6.51
N SER A 92 -1.63 9.25 -7.43
CA SER A 92 -1.47 8.99 -8.87
C SER A 92 -0.05 9.22 -9.36
N GLY A 93 0.69 10.16 -8.74
CA GLY A 93 1.99 10.61 -9.22
C GLY A 93 1.93 11.35 -10.56
N GLN A 94 0.75 11.80 -11.00
CA GLN A 94 0.57 12.38 -12.34
C GLN A 94 0.43 13.90 -12.30
N PRO A 95 1.33 14.66 -12.97
CA PRO A 95 1.25 16.12 -13.04
C PRO A 95 -0.08 16.65 -13.58
N LYS A 96 -0.81 15.84 -14.38
CA LYS A 96 -2.15 16.14 -14.90
C LYS A 96 -3.11 16.66 -13.82
N TYR A 97 -3.05 16.11 -12.61
CA TYR A 97 -4.02 16.43 -11.56
C TYR A 97 -3.62 17.61 -10.66
N VAL A 98 -2.41 18.16 -10.83
CA VAL A 98 -1.94 19.32 -10.05
C VAL A 98 -2.91 20.49 -10.12
N PRO A 99 -3.40 20.94 -11.30
CA PRO A 99 -4.32 22.07 -11.37
C PRO A 99 -5.63 21.83 -10.62
N THR A 100 -6.11 20.58 -10.55
CA THR A 100 -7.31 20.23 -9.78
C THR A 100 -7.03 20.26 -8.28
N ILE A 101 -5.89 19.71 -7.84
CA ILE A 101 -5.50 19.72 -6.42
C ILE A 101 -5.30 21.16 -5.94
N GLU A 102 -4.67 22.02 -6.75
CA GLU A 102 -4.40 23.42 -6.42
C GLU A 102 -5.67 24.25 -6.16
N ARG A 103 -6.79 23.93 -6.82
CA ARG A 103 -8.08 24.60 -6.58
C ARG A 103 -8.53 24.52 -5.12
N PHE A 104 -8.11 23.49 -4.40
CA PHE A 104 -8.48 23.25 -3.01
C PHE A 104 -7.51 23.87 -2.00
N LEU A 105 -6.43 24.53 -2.43
CA LEU A 105 -5.48 25.19 -1.51
C LEU A 105 -6.08 26.41 -0.80
N ALA A 106 -7.02 27.10 -1.44
CA ALA A 106 -7.74 28.22 -0.83
C ALA A 106 -8.95 27.78 0.01
N ASP A 107 -9.33 26.51 -0.05
CA ASP A 107 -10.48 25.98 0.67
C ASP A 107 -10.04 25.46 2.04
N ARG A 108 -10.35 26.21 3.11
CA ARG A 108 -9.98 25.86 4.49
C ARG A 108 -10.40 24.44 4.92
N VAL A 109 -11.43 23.86 4.30
CA VAL A 109 -11.88 22.50 4.60
C VAL A 109 -10.92 21.45 4.02
N TYR A 110 -10.44 21.69 2.80
CA TYR A 110 -9.69 20.71 2.02
C TYR A 110 -8.19 21.06 1.88
N GLU A 111 -7.77 22.26 2.29
CA GLU A 111 -6.42 22.81 2.14
C GLU A 111 -5.34 21.82 2.59
N ARG A 112 -5.50 21.23 3.79
CA ARG A 112 -4.52 20.28 4.33
C ARG A 112 -4.35 19.06 3.43
N TYR A 113 -5.44 18.56 2.87
CA TYR A 113 -5.42 17.39 1.98
C TYR A 113 -4.78 17.74 0.64
N ALA A 114 -5.08 18.93 0.12
CA ALA A 114 -4.49 19.44 -1.11
C ALA A 114 -2.97 19.63 -0.97
N ARG A 115 -2.52 20.32 0.10
CA ARG A 115 -1.08 20.49 0.38
C ARG A 115 -0.36 19.15 0.46
N THR A 116 -0.91 18.21 1.23
CA THR A 116 -0.25 16.91 1.37
C THR A 116 -0.28 16.11 0.07
N ALA A 117 -1.34 16.20 -0.73
CA ALA A 117 -1.39 15.54 -2.02
C ALA A 117 -0.33 16.09 -3.00
N LEU A 118 -0.09 17.41 -3.00
CA LEU A 118 0.97 18.03 -3.79
C LEU A 118 2.37 17.64 -3.27
N ASP A 119 2.55 17.57 -1.95
CA ASP A 119 3.82 17.15 -1.34
C ASP A 119 4.15 15.68 -1.67
N ASP A 120 3.15 14.80 -1.66
CA ASP A 120 3.31 13.37 -1.93
C ASP A 120 3.50 13.06 -3.43
N LEU A 121 2.91 13.86 -4.33
CA LEU A 121 2.81 13.54 -5.76
C LEU A 121 4.17 13.23 -6.42
N PRO A 122 5.25 14.02 -6.22
CA PRO A 122 6.56 13.71 -6.81
C PRO A 122 7.19 12.42 -6.30
N ASP A 123 6.84 11.98 -5.09
CA ASP A 123 7.28 10.69 -4.56
C ASP A 123 6.50 9.56 -5.20
N TYR A 124 5.18 9.70 -5.37
CA TYR A 124 4.35 8.70 -6.06
C TYR A 124 4.66 8.57 -7.55
N GLU A 125 5.08 9.65 -8.21
CA GLU A 125 5.60 9.59 -9.60
C GLU A 125 6.78 8.61 -9.71
N LYS A 126 7.67 8.59 -8.71
CA LYS A 126 8.82 7.69 -8.64
C LYS A 126 8.42 6.30 -8.13
N TRP A 127 7.52 6.23 -7.15
CA TRP A 127 7.19 5.00 -6.45
C TRP A 127 6.26 4.10 -7.26
N ASN A 128 5.29 4.66 -7.99
CA ASN A 128 4.31 3.87 -8.73
C ASN A 128 4.93 2.85 -9.71
N PRO A 129 5.88 3.21 -10.59
CA PRO A 129 6.52 2.24 -11.47
C PRO A 129 7.35 1.19 -10.71
N LEU A 130 7.91 1.51 -9.53
CA LEU A 130 8.64 0.55 -8.71
C LEU A 130 7.68 -0.47 -8.08
N ILE A 131 6.61 0.01 -7.46
CA ILE A 131 5.61 -0.82 -6.78
C ILE A 131 4.95 -1.76 -7.79
N ALA A 132 4.48 -1.23 -8.92
CA ALA A 132 3.72 -1.97 -9.92
C ALA A 132 4.59 -2.68 -10.98
N ASN A 133 5.91 -2.76 -10.79
CA ASN A 133 6.79 -3.47 -11.72
C ASN A 133 6.44 -4.98 -11.75
N ARG A 134 5.63 -5.39 -12.73
CA ARG A 134 5.21 -6.78 -12.90
C ARG A 134 6.32 -7.70 -13.42
N ALA A 135 7.41 -7.15 -13.96
CA ALA A 135 8.54 -7.97 -14.43
C ALA A 135 9.29 -8.65 -13.27
N SER A 136 9.16 -8.13 -12.05
CA SER A 136 9.74 -8.72 -10.83
C SER A 136 8.76 -9.58 -10.05
N PHE A 137 7.52 -9.76 -10.54
CA PHE A 137 6.51 -10.55 -9.84
C PHE A 137 6.81 -12.03 -9.98
N ASP A 138 6.72 -12.74 -8.85
CA ASP A 138 6.74 -14.19 -8.81
C ASP A 138 5.28 -14.69 -8.82
N PRO A 139 4.88 -15.49 -9.83
CA PRO A 139 3.50 -15.94 -9.99
C PRO A 139 3.02 -16.86 -8.85
N ARG A 140 3.91 -17.32 -7.97
CA ARG A 140 3.55 -18.09 -6.76
C ARG A 140 2.92 -17.23 -5.67
N TYR A 141 3.08 -15.91 -5.74
CA TYR A 141 2.58 -14.97 -4.73
C TYR A 141 1.48 -14.09 -5.30
N SER A 142 0.61 -13.58 -4.41
CA SER A 142 -0.38 -12.59 -4.80
C SER A 142 0.31 -11.29 -5.26
N ASP A 143 -0.40 -10.49 -6.05
CA ASP A 143 0.14 -9.20 -6.50
C ASP A 143 0.46 -8.27 -5.32
N ASP A 144 -0.30 -8.32 -4.22
CA ASP A 144 -0.02 -7.52 -3.03
C ASP A 144 1.29 -7.93 -2.36
N VAL A 145 1.56 -9.23 -2.23
CA VAL A 145 2.85 -9.74 -1.73
C VAL A 145 3.98 -9.30 -2.67
N ASN A 146 3.80 -9.41 -3.98
CA ASN A 146 4.81 -8.98 -4.96
C ASN A 146 5.09 -7.47 -4.90
N ARG A 147 4.06 -6.63 -4.74
CA ARG A 147 4.22 -5.18 -4.55
C ARG A 147 5.00 -4.86 -3.28
N ILE A 148 4.71 -5.56 -2.18
CA ILE A 148 5.46 -5.39 -0.91
C ILE A 148 6.94 -5.81 -1.09
N LEU A 149 7.21 -6.91 -1.82
CA LEU A 149 8.58 -7.30 -2.16
C LEU A 149 9.30 -6.22 -2.97
N ASN A 150 8.64 -5.62 -3.97
CA ASN A 150 9.21 -4.51 -4.73
C ASN A 150 9.53 -3.31 -3.84
N MET A 151 8.61 -2.93 -2.94
CA MET A 151 8.85 -1.84 -1.99
C MET A 151 10.04 -2.12 -1.05
N LEU A 152 10.19 -3.35 -0.55
CA LEU A 152 11.33 -3.74 0.29
C LEU A 152 12.67 -3.66 -0.45
N ARG A 153 12.69 -4.08 -1.71
CA ARG A 153 13.89 -4.13 -2.55
C ARG A 153 14.30 -2.76 -3.11
N SER A 154 13.42 -1.77 -3.06
CA SER A 154 13.73 -0.40 -3.51
C SER A 154 14.86 0.22 -2.67
N ASP A 155 15.61 1.18 -3.19
CA ASP A 155 16.59 1.91 -2.37
C ASP A 155 15.96 2.98 -1.46
N ASP A 156 14.66 3.23 -1.64
CA ASP A 156 13.91 4.27 -0.96
C ASP A 156 13.52 3.86 0.47
N PRO A 157 14.03 4.53 1.52
CA PRO A 157 13.71 4.18 2.90
C PRO A 157 12.22 4.38 3.27
N TRP A 158 11.50 5.28 2.60
CA TRP A 158 10.07 5.48 2.82
C TRP A 158 9.25 4.33 2.25
N LEU A 159 9.58 3.83 1.06
CA LEU A 159 8.95 2.62 0.53
C LEU A 159 9.21 1.41 1.41
N LYS A 160 10.46 1.23 1.88
CA LYS A 160 10.78 0.16 2.84
C LYS A 160 9.97 0.27 4.12
N ARG A 161 9.76 1.49 4.62
CA ARG A 161 8.90 1.76 5.79
C ARG A 161 7.44 1.40 5.52
N ILE A 162 6.89 1.74 4.34
CA ILE A 162 5.52 1.39 3.96
C ILE A 162 5.38 -0.13 3.90
N ALA A 163 6.30 -0.83 3.24
CA ALA A 163 6.33 -2.28 3.18
C ALA A 163 6.38 -2.93 4.58
N ALA A 164 7.26 -2.46 5.45
CA ALA A 164 7.38 -2.97 6.81
C ALA A 164 6.08 -2.75 7.62
N LYS A 165 5.38 -1.63 7.43
CA LYS A 165 4.06 -1.41 8.05
C LYS A 165 3.00 -2.37 7.51
N ARG A 166 2.96 -2.58 6.19
CA ARG A 166 2.04 -3.54 5.56
C ARG A 166 2.24 -4.93 6.14
N ILE A 167 3.50 -5.37 6.25
CA ILE A 167 3.85 -6.62 6.93
C ILE A 167 3.36 -6.60 8.36
N TYR A 168 3.75 -5.62 9.17
CA TYR A 168 3.34 -5.55 10.58
C TYR A 168 1.82 -5.69 10.79
N PHE A 169 1.00 -4.99 10.01
CA PHE A 169 -0.46 -4.94 10.21
C PHE A 169 -1.26 -6.01 9.48
N ALA A 170 -0.81 -6.49 8.32
CA ALA A 170 -1.66 -7.28 7.42
C ALA A 170 -1.01 -8.53 6.84
N HIS A 171 0.32 -8.67 6.88
CA HIS A 171 1.00 -9.81 6.24
C HIS A 171 1.92 -10.58 7.17
N ARG A 172 1.95 -11.90 6.98
CA ARG A 172 2.82 -12.83 7.70
C ARG A 172 3.47 -13.84 6.75
N ASP A 173 3.36 -13.61 5.44
CA ASP A 173 3.94 -14.47 4.41
C ASP A 173 5.43 -14.65 4.64
N GLU A 174 5.89 -15.89 4.62
CA GLU A 174 7.26 -16.24 4.94
C GLU A 174 8.27 -15.50 4.03
N VAL A 175 7.96 -15.39 2.74
CA VAL A 175 8.80 -14.67 1.76
C VAL A 175 8.97 -13.19 2.12
N LEU A 176 7.93 -12.56 2.68
CA LEU A 176 7.99 -11.15 3.09
C LEU A 176 8.86 -10.99 4.33
N LEU A 177 8.74 -11.90 5.30
CA LEU A 177 9.55 -11.86 6.52
C LEU A 177 11.03 -12.13 6.21
N GLU A 178 11.35 -13.05 5.30
CA GLU A 178 12.72 -13.30 4.84
C GLU A 178 13.32 -12.10 4.10
N SER A 179 12.56 -11.52 3.17
CA SER A 179 12.99 -10.30 2.47
C SER A 179 13.20 -9.15 3.46
N LEU A 180 12.30 -8.99 4.43
CA LEU A 180 12.39 -7.96 5.47
C LEU A 180 13.61 -8.16 6.37
N ALA A 181 13.93 -9.40 6.75
CA ALA A 181 15.12 -9.73 7.53
C ALA A 181 16.41 -9.43 6.76
N THR A 182 16.45 -9.73 5.47
CA THR A 182 17.56 -9.39 4.58
C THR A 182 17.78 -7.88 4.54
N GLU A 183 16.72 -7.09 4.35
CA GLU A 183 16.80 -5.63 4.34
C GLU A 183 17.18 -5.04 5.70
N LEU A 184 16.67 -5.60 6.81
CA LEU A 184 17.04 -5.17 8.15
C LEU A 184 18.54 -5.34 8.38
N LYS A 185 19.12 -6.48 7.97
CA LYS A 185 20.55 -6.79 8.14
C LYS A 185 21.46 -5.76 7.47
N THR A 186 21.04 -5.17 6.36
CA THR A 186 21.82 -4.14 5.65
C THR A 186 21.53 -2.72 6.17
N ALA A 187 20.36 -2.49 6.76
CA ALA A 187 19.90 -1.17 7.15
C ALA A 187 20.26 -0.79 8.60
N TYR A 188 20.36 -1.75 9.54
CA TYR A 188 20.34 -1.42 10.98
C TYR A 188 21.57 -0.66 11.51
N MET A 189 22.66 -0.65 10.73
CA MET A 189 23.88 0.10 11.03
C MET A 189 23.91 1.49 10.38
N LYS A 190 22.92 1.84 9.55
CA LYS A 190 22.83 3.16 8.92
C LYS A 190 22.27 4.17 9.92
N SER A 191 22.93 5.31 10.05
CA SER A 191 22.52 6.41 10.95
C SER A 191 21.73 7.53 10.24
N ASP A 192 21.37 7.37 8.98
CA ASP A 192 20.49 8.32 8.28
C ASP A 192 19.08 8.23 8.88
N ARG A 193 18.59 9.36 9.40
CA ARG A 193 17.26 9.50 10.05
C ARG A 193 16.12 8.88 9.22
N ARG A 194 16.18 8.94 7.88
CA ARG A 194 15.17 8.34 7.00
C ARG A 194 15.16 6.81 7.12
N TYR A 195 16.35 6.20 7.24
CA TYR A 195 16.50 4.76 7.45
C TYR A 195 16.14 4.36 8.88
N VAL A 196 16.43 5.18 9.90
CA VAL A 196 16.10 4.86 11.30
C VAL A 196 14.63 4.50 11.48
N ASP A 197 13.72 5.30 10.89
CA ASP A 197 12.29 5.05 10.95
C ASP A 197 11.88 3.77 10.21
N ALA A 198 12.45 3.53 9.02
CA ALA A 198 12.20 2.31 8.25
C ALA A 198 12.67 1.06 9.01
N THR A 199 13.91 1.07 9.50
CA THR A 199 14.53 0.01 10.29
C THR A 199 13.73 -0.28 11.56
N ALA A 200 13.27 0.74 12.28
CA ALA A 200 12.41 0.56 13.44
C ALA A 200 11.12 -0.20 13.09
N TRP A 201 10.50 0.11 11.95
CA TRP A 201 9.31 -0.63 11.48
C TRP A 201 9.64 -2.06 11.03
N MET A 202 10.80 -2.29 10.41
CA MET A 202 11.26 -3.64 10.05
C MET A 202 11.41 -4.52 11.29
N VAL A 203 12.05 -4.00 12.33
CA VAL A 203 12.21 -4.70 13.62
C VAL A 203 10.85 -5.04 14.23
N LYS A 204 9.91 -4.07 14.24
CA LYS A 204 8.55 -4.30 14.75
C LYS A 204 7.83 -5.40 13.97
N ALA A 205 7.91 -5.36 12.63
CA ALA A 205 7.27 -6.34 11.76
C ALA A 205 7.83 -7.76 12.00
N LEU A 206 9.14 -7.95 12.01
CA LEU A 206 9.76 -9.25 12.32
C LEU A 206 9.41 -9.73 13.73
N GLY A 207 9.51 -8.86 14.74
CA GLY A 207 9.15 -9.20 16.11
C GLY A 207 7.69 -9.62 16.26
N SER A 208 6.78 -8.91 15.58
CA SER A 208 5.34 -9.23 15.62
C SER A 208 4.98 -10.57 14.98
N ALA A 209 5.83 -11.10 14.09
CA ALA A 209 5.63 -12.39 13.48
C ALA A 209 6.04 -13.55 14.41
N LYS A 210 6.84 -13.28 15.46
CA LYS A 210 7.29 -14.25 16.47
C LYS A 210 7.93 -15.53 15.89
N HIS A 211 8.50 -15.44 14.70
CA HIS A 211 9.15 -16.60 14.09
C HIS A 211 10.54 -16.82 14.70
N PRO A 212 10.85 -18.00 15.28
CA PRO A 212 12.11 -18.23 16.00
C PRO A 212 13.37 -17.95 15.18
N LYS A 213 13.34 -18.25 13.88
CA LYS A 213 14.44 -18.00 12.94
C LYS A 213 14.92 -16.55 12.87
N HIS A 214 14.06 -15.57 13.15
CA HIS A 214 14.42 -14.15 13.08
C HIS A 214 14.93 -13.59 14.43
N ARG A 215 14.77 -14.34 15.52
CA ARG A 215 15.20 -13.91 16.85
C ARG A 215 16.70 -13.56 16.91
N PRO A 216 17.64 -14.37 16.35
CA PRO A 216 19.06 -14.02 16.39
C PRO A 216 19.39 -12.69 15.72
N LEU A 217 18.70 -12.36 14.62
CA LEU A 217 18.88 -11.06 13.96
C LEU A 217 18.37 -9.91 14.84
N ILE A 218 17.25 -10.08 15.54
CA ILE A 218 16.71 -9.05 16.44
C ILE A 218 17.64 -8.86 17.65
N GLU A 219 18.23 -9.93 18.18
CA GLU A 219 19.26 -9.88 19.23
C GLU A 219 20.51 -9.13 18.74
N GLU A 220 20.98 -9.42 17.53
CA GLU A 220 22.10 -8.70 16.90
C GLU A 220 21.79 -7.19 16.78
N VAL A 221 20.61 -6.83 16.29
CA VAL A 221 20.18 -5.44 16.14
C VAL A 221 20.12 -4.73 17.50
N ALA A 222 19.59 -5.38 18.54
CA ALA A 222 19.52 -4.83 19.89
C ALA A 222 20.92 -4.58 20.49
N ALA A 223 21.90 -5.41 20.15
CA ALA A 223 23.26 -5.33 20.67
C ALA A 223 24.15 -4.35 19.89
N ARG A 224 23.94 -4.23 18.56
CA ARG A 224 24.92 -3.60 17.66
C ARG A 224 24.44 -2.33 16.96
N SER A 225 23.13 -2.07 16.89
CA SER A 225 22.65 -0.84 16.25
C SER A 225 23.14 0.40 16.99
N THR A 226 23.58 1.40 16.24
CA THR A 226 24.02 2.70 16.77
C THR A 226 22.83 3.62 17.11
N GLU A 227 21.62 3.25 16.68
CA GLU A 227 20.42 4.07 16.77
C GLU A 227 19.55 3.65 17.95
N SER A 228 19.48 4.48 18.98
CA SER A 228 18.77 4.19 20.24
C SER A 228 17.30 3.80 20.03
N LYS A 229 16.64 4.41 19.05
CA LYS A 229 15.26 4.08 18.66
C LYS A 229 15.15 2.64 18.13
N VAL A 230 16.09 2.22 17.28
CA VAL A 230 16.11 0.86 16.71
C VAL A 230 16.39 -0.15 17.83
N VAL A 231 17.37 0.13 18.70
CA VAL A 231 17.69 -0.70 19.87
C VAL A 231 16.47 -0.88 20.77
N SER A 232 15.74 0.20 21.07
CA SER A 232 14.55 0.14 21.93
C SER A 232 13.47 -0.77 21.35
N TYR A 233 13.18 -0.66 20.04
CA TYR A 233 12.20 -1.55 19.41
C TYR A 233 12.67 -3.00 19.32
N ALA A 234 13.97 -3.24 19.15
CA ALA A 234 14.52 -4.60 19.13
C ALA A 234 14.39 -5.28 20.50
N LYS A 235 14.72 -4.57 21.58
CA LYS A 235 14.51 -5.07 22.95
C LYS A 235 13.04 -5.38 23.22
N LYS A 236 12.14 -4.46 22.87
CA LYS A 236 10.69 -4.67 23.02
C LYS A 236 10.17 -5.86 22.21
N ALA A 237 10.71 -6.08 21.00
CA ALA A 237 10.37 -7.24 20.21
C ALA A 237 10.76 -8.53 20.93
N LEU A 238 11.98 -8.59 21.50
CA LEU A 238 12.49 -9.76 22.23
C LEU A 238 11.71 -10.07 23.51
N GLU A 239 11.20 -9.07 24.22
CA GLU A 239 10.33 -9.25 25.38
C GLU A 239 9.01 -9.97 25.04
N SER A 240 8.59 -9.91 23.77
CA SER A 240 7.32 -10.47 23.31
C SER A 240 7.42 -11.88 22.70
N TYR A 241 8.63 -12.42 22.60
CA TYR A 241 8.91 -13.76 22.08
C TYR A 241 8.59 -14.87 23.07
#